data_AF-A0A3N5QB47-F1
#
_entry.id   AF-A0A3N5QB47-F1
#
_cell.length_a   1.000
_cell.length_b   1.000
_cell.length_c   1.000
_cell.angle_alpha   90.00
_cell.angle_beta   90.00
_cell.angle_gamma   90.00
#
_symmetry.space_group_name_H-M   'P 1'
#
loop_
_entity.id
_entity.type
_entity.pdbx_description
1 polymer ?
#
loop_
_entity_poly.entity_id
_entity_poly.type
_entity_poly.pdbx_seq_one_letter_code
_entity_poly.pdbx_strand_id
1 'polypeptide(L)'
;MKIRLLIISIIMFLSSSGYTQETGFGKFTGQVFADYFYNIARDTAFSSFKNVAVDGLQDINGFALRRAALNYDVDISEKFMARFRLEADSK
;
A
#
# COMPACT_ATOMS: atom_id res chain seq x y z
N MET A 1 14.99 12.89 -27.59
CA MET A 1 14.78 11.50 -28.09
C MET A 1 14.81 10.46 -26.98
N LYS A 2 15.84 10.43 -26.11
CA LYS A 2 16.02 9.41 -25.06
C LYS A 2 14.83 9.27 -24.08
N ILE A 3 14.26 10.38 -23.61
CA ILE A 3 13.12 10.36 -22.67
C ILE A 3 11.84 9.76 -23.31
N ARG A 4 11.61 10.01 -24.61
CA ARG A 4 10.45 9.48 -25.32
C ARG A 4 10.56 7.97 -25.53
N LEU A 5 11.77 7.48 -25.80
CA LEU A 5 12.06 6.03 -25.88
C LEU A 5 11.83 5.33 -24.53
N LEU A 6 12.24 5.96 -23.42
CA LEU A 6 12.03 5.42 -22.07
C LEU A 6 10.52 5.25 -21.78
N ILE A 7 9.72 6.28 -22.09
CA ILE A 7 8.27 6.26 -21.86
C ILE A 7 7.59 5.15 -22.66
N ILE A 8 7.98 4.98 -23.93
CA ILE A 8 7.44 3.91 -24.80
C ILE A 8 7.79 2.53 -24.23
N SER A 9 9.02 2.34 -23.74
CA SER A 9 9.44 1.08 -23.13
C SER A 9 8.64 0.74 -21.86
N ILE A 10 8.28 1.74 -21.07
CA ILE A 10 7.46 1.57 -19.85
C ILE A 10 6.03 1.18 -20.22
N ILE A 11 5.43 1.83 -21.22
CA ILE A 11 4.07 1.52 -21.68
C ILE A 11 3.99 0.09 -22.23
N MET A 12 5.00 -0.35 -22.98
CA MET A 12 5.05 -1.73 -23.49
C MET A 12 5.16 -2.76 -22.37
N PHE A 13 5.90 -2.46 -21.29
CA PHE A 13 6.02 -3.35 -20.14
C PHE A 13 4.68 -3.50 -19.39
N LEU A 14 3.94 -2.39 -19.24
CA LEU A 14 2.64 -2.33 -18.55
C LEU A 14 1.49 -2.97 -19.35
N SER A 15 1.64 -3.13 -20.67
CA SER A 15 0.58 -3.65 -21.55
C SER A 15 0.61 -5.18 -21.71
N SER A 16 1.50 -5.88 -21.00
CA SER A 16 1.58 -7.34 -21.07
C SER A 16 0.41 -7.97 -20.31
N SER A 17 -0.61 -8.41 -21.03
CA SER A 17 -1.68 -9.25 -20.49
C SER A 17 -1.16 -10.69 -20.33
N GLY A 18 -0.46 -10.94 -19.22
CA GLY A 18 -0.08 -12.28 -18.82
C GLY A 18 -1.31 -13.08 -18.41
N TYR A 19 -1.77 -14.01 -19.25
CA TYR A 19 -2.71 -15.04 -18.84
C TYR A 19 -1.94 -16.07 -18.01
N THR A 20 -2.16 -16.08 -16.70
CA THR A 20 -1.64 -17.14 -15.82
C THR A 20 -2.51 -18.38 -16.02
N GLN A 21 -1.89 -19.47 -16.48
CA GLN A 21 -2.48 -20.80 -16.38
C GLN A 21 -2.57 -21.15 -14.90
N GLU A 22 -3.73 -21.65 -14.45
CA GLU A 22 -3.97 -22.08 -13.08
C GLU A 22 -3.13 -23.34 -12.80
N THR A 23 -1.84 -23.16 -12.58
CA THR A 23 -0.99 -24.14 -11.93
C THR A 23 -1.41 -24.18 -10.47
N GLY A 24 -1.61 -25.34 -9.86
CA GLY A 24 -2.07 -25.53 -8.47
C GLY A 24 -1.17 -24.93 -7.35
N PHE A 25 -0.31 -23.98 -7.71
CA PHE A 25 0.39 -23.09 -6.82
C PHE A 25 -0.58 -21.99 -6.35
N GLY A 26 -0.92 -22.00 -5.06
CA GLY A 26 -1.85 -21.03 -4.47
C GLY A 26 -1.49 -19.56 -4.75
N LYS A 27 -2.47 -18.68 -4.61
CA LYS A 27 -2.40 -17.26 -4.93
C LYS A 27 -1.97 -16.44 -3.72
N PHE A 28 -0.86 -15.72 -3.86
CA PHE A 28 -0.50 -14.66 -2.92
C PHE A 28 -1.18 -13.35 -3.29
N THR A 29 -1.88 -12.73 -2.34
CA THR A 29 -2.43 -11.37 -2.51
C THR A 29 -2.06 -10.51 -1.31
N GLY A 30 -2.09 -9.20 -1.45
CA GLY A 30 -1.81 -8.32 -0.32
C GLY A 30 -2.32 -6.92 -0.54
N GLN A 31 -2.43 -6.18 0.56
CA GLN A 31 -2.85 -4.78 0.58
C GLN A 31 -2.05 -4.02 1.62
N VAL A 32 -1.61 -2.82 1.26
CA VAL A 32 -0.88 -1.92 2.15
C VAL A 32 -1.57 -0.56 2.12
N PHE A 33 -1.89 -0.05 3.30
CA PHE A 33 -2.49 1.26 3.52
C PHE A 33 -1.47 2.13 4.23
N ALA A 34 -1.04 3.19 3.55
CA ALA A 34 -0.12 4.17 4.07
C ALA A 34 -0.70 5.56 3.88
N ASP A 35 -0.53 6.40 4.89
CA ASP A 35 -0.97 7.78 4.90
C ASP A 35 0.24 8.70 4.96
N TYR A 36 0.16 9.76 4.18
CA TYR A 36 0.98 10.94 4.37
C TYR A 36 0.08 12.08 4.83
N PHE A 37 0.47 12.76 5.91
CA PHE A 37 -0.29 13.89 6.44
C PHE A 37 0.61 15.10 6.61
N TYR A 38 0.05 16.25 6.21
CA TYR A 38 0.67 17.57 6.28
C TYR A 38 -0.22 18.50 7.08
N ASN A 39 0.35 19.24 8.03
CA ASN A 39 -0.43 20.10 8.93
C ASN A 39 -0.49 21.55 8.43
N ILE A 40 -1.41 21.82 7.49
CA ILE A 40 -1.62 23.16 6.89
C ILE A 40 -1.94 24.23 7.96
N ALA A 41 -2.64 23.86 9.03
CA ALA A 41 -3.06 24.82 10.06
C ALA A 41 -1.88 25.46 10.82
N ARG A 42 -0.70 24.82 10.81
CA ARG A 42 0.50 25.34 11.47
C ARG A 42 1.35 26.27 10.58
N ASP A 43 1.06 26.38 9.28
CA ASP A 43 1.81 27.25 8.37
C ASP A 43 1.63 28.74 8.68
N THR A 44 0.54 29.12 9.34
CA THR A 44 0.20 30.54 9.59
C THR A 44 0.14 30.91 11.08
N ALA A 45 0.01 29.95 12.00
CA ALA A 45 -0.17 30.23 13.44
C ALA A 45 0.46 29.16 14.35
N PHE A 46 1.72 28.79 14.08
CA PHE A 46 2.45 27.73 14.79
C PHE A 46 2.49 27.87 16.33
N SER A 47 2.42 29.11 16.84
CA SER A 47 2.52 29.44 18.26
C SER A 47 1.19 29.36 19.02
N SER A 48 0.04 29.29 18.34
CA SER A 48 -1.29 29.35 18.99
C SER A 48 -1.95 27.98 19.22
N PHE A 49 -1.47 26.91 18.58
CA PHE A 49 -2.08 25.58 18.70
C PHE A 49 -1.39 24.72 19.77
N LYS A 50 -2.14 24.33 20.79
CA LYS A 50 -1.75 23.26 21.74
C LYS A 50 -1.68 21.92 21.01
N ASN A 51 -0.83 21.01 21.48
CA ASN A 51 -0.65 19.68 20.88
C ASN A 51 -1.83 18.78 21.31
N VAL A 52 -2.84 18.59 20.45
CA VAL A 52 -4.08 17.86 20.82
C VAL A 52 -4.51 16.73 19.87
N ALA A 53 -3.76 16.45 18.80
CA ALA A 53 -4.14 15.40 17.85
C ALA A 53 -3.26 14.14 17.90
N VAL A 54 -1.97 14.24 18.28
CA VAL A 54 -1.04 13.11 18.38
C VAL A 54 0.03 13.47 19.42
N ASP A 55 0.32 12.58 20.37
CA ASP A 55 1.49 12.73 21.23
C ASP A 55 2.76 12.58 20.38
N GLY A 56 3.51 13.67 20.20
CA GLY A 56 4.69 13.70 19.34
C GLY A 56 5.31 15.08 19.19
N LEU A 57 6.51 15.14 18.59
CA LEU A 57 7.20 16.41 18.31
C LEU A 57 6.33 17.32 17.44
N GLN A 58 6.38 18.61 17.72
CA GLN A 58 5.47 19.65 17.23
C GLN A 58 5.51 19.90 15.70
N ASP A 59 6.51 19.36 15.01
CA ASP A 59 6.86 19.63 13.60
C ASP A 59 6.72 18.41 12.68
N ILE A 60 5.79 17.49 12.93
CA ILE A 60 5.75 16.24 12.16
C ILE A 60 4.72 16.33 11.02
N ASN A 61 5.23 16.67 9.83
CA ASN A 61 4.72 16.02 8.62
C ASN A 61 5.07 14.54 8.74
N GLY A 62 4.06 13.68 8.63
CA GLY A 62 4.21 12.29 9.06
C GLY A 62 3.79 11.30 8.01
N PHE A 63 4.41 10.12 8.10
CA PHE A 63 4.02 8.95 7.36
C PHE A 63 3.52 7.91 8.36
N ALA A 64 2.30 7.40 8.17
CA ALA A 64 1.73 6.34 8.98
C ALA A 64 1.42 5.13 8.11
N LEU A 65 1.97 3.98 8.47
CA LEU A 65 1.55 2.70 7.90
C LEU A 65 0.33 2.21 8.68
N ARG A 66 -0.88 2.43 8.16
CA ARG A 66 -2.12 2.06 8.85
C ARG A 66 -2.32 0.55 8.93
N ARG A 67 -2.12 -0.14 7.80
CA ARG A 67 -2.36 -1.58 7.71
C ARG A 67 -1.52 -2.19 6.62
N ALA A 68 -0.96 -3.37 6.88
CA ALA A 68 -0.40 -4.24 5.87
C ALA A 68 -1.00 -5.64 6.04
N ALA A 69 -1.50 -6.22 4.96
CA ALA A 69 -1.98 -7.59 4.97
C ALA A 69 -1.41 -8.37 3.80
N LEU A 70 -1.02 -9.61 4.09
CA LEU A 70 -0.62 -10.61 3.12
C LEU A 70 -1.57 -11.80 3.27
N ASN A 71 -2.13 -12.24 2.16
CA ASN A 71 -2.98 -13.42 2.08
C ASN A 71 -2.33 -14.47 1.19
N TYR A 72 -2.57 -15.72 1.54
CA TYR A 72 -2.31 -16.88 0.70
C TYR A 72 -3.60 -17.66 0.54
N ASP A 73 -4.05 -17.80 -0.70
CA ASP A 73 -5.29 -18.48 -1.08
C ASP A 73 -4.95 -19.76 -1.84
N VAL A 74 -5.57 -20.88 -1.48
CA VAL A 74 -5.36 -22.15 -2.18
C VAL A 74 -6.67 -22.91 -2.32
N ASP A 75 -6.90 -23.42 -3.52
CA ASP A 75 -7.98 -24.34 -3.81
C ASP A 75 -7.45 -25.76 -3.60
N ILE A 76 -7.89 -26.38 -2.51
CA ILE A 76 -7.48 -27.73 -2.12
C ILE A 76 -8.17 -28.78 -3.02
N SER A 77 -9.40 -28.48 -3.46
CA SER A 77 -10.16 -29.24 -4.46
C SER A 77 -11.30 -28.36 -5.02
N GLU A 78 -12.07 -28.88 -5.99
CA GLU A 78 -13.27 -28.21 -6.53
C GLU A 78 -14.31 -27.77 -5.47
N LYS A 79 -14.25 -28.34 -4.26
CA LYS A 79 -15.20 -28.09 -3.18
C LYS A 79 -14.59 -27.40 -1.96
N PHE A 80 -13.27 -27.29 -1.88
CA PHE A 80 -12.58 -26.82 -0.68
C PHE A 80 -11.54 -25.77 -1.03
N MET A 81 -11.70 -24.59 -0.43
CA MET A 81 -10.79 -23.47 -0.54
C MET A 81 -10.28 -23.10 0.86
N ALA A 82 -9.01 -22.71 0.96
CA ALA A 82 -8.41 -22.24 2.20
C ALA A 82 -7.72 -20.89 1.98
N ARG A 83 -7.81 -20.01 2.99
CA ARG A 83 -7.13 -18.71 3.03
C ARG A 83 -6.38 -18.56 4.34
N PHE A 84 -5.07 -18.31 4.24
CA PHE A 84 -4.26 -17.82 5.35
C PHE A 84 -4.04 -16.32 5.20
N ARG A 85 -4.17 -15.55 6.29
CA ARG A 85 -3.94 -14.11 6.29
C ARG A 85 -3.06 -13.70 7.46
N LEU A 86 -1.99 -12.97 7.15
CA LEU A 86 -1.17 -12.25 8.11
C LEU A 86 -1.48 -10.76 7.97
N GLU A 87 -1.94 -10.14 9.05
CA GLU A 87 -2.27 -8.70 9.09
C GLU A 87 -1.49 -8.01 10.22
N ALA A 88 -0.91 -6.86 9.90
CA ALA A 88 -0.38 -5.88 10.83
C ALA A 88 -1.25 -4.61 10.75
N ASP A 89 -1.66 -4.09 11.90
CA ASP A 89 -2.48 -2.88 12.04
C ASP A 89 -1.83 -1.98 13.11
N SER A 90 -1.72 -0.68 12.84
CA SER A 90 -1.03 0.29 13.69
C SER A 90 -1.90 0.86 14.82
N LYS A 91 -2.90 0.10 15.29
CA LYS A 91 -3.76 0.51 16.41
C LYS A 91 -2.98 0.99 17.62
#